data_AF-A0A967JAM5-F1
#
_entry.id   AF-A0A967JAM5-F1
#
_cell.length_a   1.000
_cell.length_b   1.000
_cell.length_c   1.000
_cell.angle_alpha   90.00
_cell.angle_beta   90.00
_cell.angle_gamma   90.00
#
_symmetry.space_group_name_H-M   'P 1'
#
loop_
_entity.id
_entity.type
_entity.pdbx_description
1 polymer ?
#
loop_
_entity_poly.entity_id
_entity_poly.type
_entity_poly.pdbx_seq_one_letter_code
_entity_poly.pdbx_strand_id
1 'polypeptide(L)' 'LQAGEVFPGGDRELLAQVRAKAAHYGSLIRVEYGEAFRMDETMAVGELSDLTVSTF' A
#
# COMPACT_ATOMS: atom_id res chain seq x y z
N LEU A 1 2.61 -18.86 15.72
CA LEU A 1 1.70 -18.10 14.83
C LEU A 1 2.45 -17.81 13.54
N GLN A 2 2.31 -18.67 12.52
CA GLN A 2 2.84 -18.45 11.17
C GLN A 2 1.92 -17.45 10.45
N ALA A 3 2.33 -16.19 10.35
CA ALA A 3 1.53 -15.15 9.71
C ALA A 3 1.73 -15.08 8.18
N GLY A 4 2.80 -15.68 7.63
CA GLY A 4 3.19 -15.51 6.23
C GLY A 4 3.56 -16.77 5.44
N GLU A 5 3.74 -17.92 6.10
CA GLU A 5 4.23 -19.16 5.47
C GLU A 5 3.10 -20.02 4.85
N VAL A 6 1.83 -19.70 5.12
CA VAL A 6 0.64 -20.43 4.63
C VAL A 6 -0.07 -19.69 3.47
N PHE A 7 0.32 -18.45 3.17
CA PHE A 7 -0.32 -17.55 2.20
C PHE A 7 0.61 -17.30 0.98
N PRO A 8 0.15 -16.72 -0.16
CA PRO A 8 0.76 -16.89 -1.49
C PRO A 8 2.17 -16.28 -1.71
N GLY A 9 2.85 -15.88 -0.65
CA GLY A 9 4.24 -15.40 -0.68
C GLY A 9 5.30 -16.48 -0.89
N GLY A 10 4.95 -17.77 -0.76
CA GLY A 10 5.89 -18.89 -0.88
C GLY A 10 6.98 -18.84 0.19
N ASP A 11 8.23 -19.12 -0.19
CA ASP A 11 9.39 -19.14 0.73
C ASP A 11 9.95 -17.75 1.06
N ARG A 12 9.28 -16.67 0.63
CA ARG A 12 9.77 -15.31 0.93
C ARG A 12 9.59 -14.97 2.41
N GLU A 13 10.61 -14.42 3.02
CA GLU A 13 10.53 -13.86 4.37
C GLU A 13 9.37 -12.85 4.50
N LEU A 14 8.70 -12.85 5.65
CA LEU A 14 7.56 -11.96 5.90
C LEU A 14 7.88 -10.49 5.61
N LEU A 15 9.03 -9.99 6.06
CA LEU A 15 9.44 -8.61 5.81
C LEU A 15 9.62 -8.30 4.31
N ALA A 16 10.08 -9.27 3.52
CA ALA A 16 10.19 -9.12 2.08
C ALA A 16 8.80 -9.03 1.42
N GLN A 17 7.83 -9.83 1.89
CA GLN A 17 6.45 -9.77 1.42
C GLN A 17 5.78 -8.42 1.78
N VAL A 18 5.97 -7.94 3.00
CA VAL A 18 5.46 -6.64 3.47
C VAL A 18 6.05 -5.51 2.62
N ARG A 19 7.36 -5.49 2.41
CA ARG A 19 8.03 -4.49 1.56
C ARG A 19 7.54 -4.52 0.12
N ALA A 20 7.35 -5.71 -0.46
CA ALA A 20 6.84 -5.84 -1.82
C ALA A 20 5.42 -5.26 -1.96
N LYS A 21 4.53 -5.57 -0.99
CA LYS A 21 3.17 -5.02 -0.97
C LYS A 21 3.17 -3.50 -0.77
N ALA A 22 3.99 -3.00 0.16
CA ALA A 22 4.10 -1.57 0.42
C ALA A 22 4.68 -0.80 -0.78
N ALA A 23 5.67 -1.36 -1.47
CA ALA A 23 6.25 -0.76 -2.66
C ALA A 23 5.25 -0.71 -3.83
N HIS A 24 4.45 -1.77 -4.00
CA HIS A 24 3.38 -1.77 -5.01
C HIS A 24 2.41 -0.61 -4.80
N TYR A 25 1.86 -0.44 -3.60
CA TYR A 25 0.92 0.66 -3.34
C TYR A 25 1.59 2.04 -3.32
N GLY A 26 2.84 2.13 -2.82
CA GLY A 26 3.62 3.37 -2.88
C GLY A 26 3.81 3.86 -4.32
N SER A 27 4.06 2.95 -5.26
CA SER A 27 4.24 3.29 -6.68
C SER A 27 3.00 3.92 -7.32
N LEU A 28 1.79 3.63 -6.83
CA LEU A 28 0.55 4.21 -7.35
C LEU A 28 0.41 5.71 -7.05
N ILE A 29 1.09 6.19 -6.00
CA ILE A 29 1.12 7.60 -5.59
C ILE A 29 2.54 8.20 -5.66
N ARG A 30 3.47 7.49 -6.31
CA ARG A 30 4.85 7.91 -6.59
C ARG A 30 5.71 8.15 -5.33
N VAL A 31 5.54 7.31 -4.33
CA VAL A 31 6.40 7.25 -3.14
C VAL A 31 7.03 5.86 -3.02
N GLU A 32 8.10 5.74 -2.24
CA GLU A 32 8.83 4.47 -2.10
C GLU A 32 7.95 3.35 -1.51
N TYR A 33 7.14 3.68 -0.51
CA TYR A 33 6.27 2.75 0.19
C TYR A 33 4.94 3.42 0.57
N GLY A 34 3.83 2.69 0.40
CA GLY A 34 2.49 3.12 0.79
C GLY A 34 1.60 1.94 1.15
N GLU A 35 0.48 2.20 1.83
CA GLU A 35 -0.50 1.19 2.20
C GLU A 35 -1.89 1.60 1.70
N ALA A 36 -2.59 0.68 1.05
CA ALA A 36 -3.98 0.90 0.69
C ALA A 36 -4.87 0.66 1.92
N PHE A 37 -5.67 1.66 2.27
CA PHE A 37 -6.66 1.57 3.35
C PHE A 37 -8.06 1.39 2.76
N ARG A 38 -8.79 0.41 3.28
CA ARG A 38 -10.24 0.34 3.08
C ARG A 38 -10.90 1.30 4.07
N MET A 39 -11.79 2.14 3.56
CA MET A 39 -12.72 2.93 4.37
C MET A 39 -14.12 2.33 4.19
N ASP A 40 -14.96 2.37 5.22
CA ASP A 40 -16.36 1.95 5.11
C ASP A 40 -17.23 3.06 4.49
N GLU A 41 -16.89 4.32 4.77
CA GLU A 41 -17.49 5.50 4.18
C GLU A 41 -16.61 6.14 3.10
N THR A 42 -17.25 6.71 2.08
CA THR A 42 -16.55 7.46 1.01
C THR A 42 -15.93 8.74 1.57
N MET A 43 -14.63 8.93 1.33
CA MET A 43 -13.93 10.17 1.67
C MET A 43 -14.31 11.28 0.68
N ALA A 44 -14.82 12.40 1.19
CA ALA A 44 -14.94 13.63 0.43
C ALA A 44 -13.59 14.37 0.39
N VAL A 45 -13.21 14.83 -0.79
CA VAL A 45 -12.02 15.65 -1.03
C VAL A 45 -12.48 16.94 -1.69
N GLY A 46 -11.94 18.08 -1.27
CA GLY A 46 -12.30 19.40 -1.79
C GLY A 46 -11.83 19.57 -3.23
N GLU A 47 -10.53 19.79 -3.41
CA GLU A 47 -9.89 19.88 -4.71
C GLU A 47 -8.80 18.82 -4.89
N LEU A 48 -8.51 18.43 -6.13
CA LEU A 48 -7.45 17.44 -6.41
C LEU A 48 -6.08 17.93 -5.94
N SER A 49 -5.86 19.25 -5.93
CA SER A 49 -4.64 19.91 -5.44
C SER A 49 -4.44 19.79 -3.93
N ASP A 50 -5.49 19.49 -3.17
CA ASP A 50 -5.41 19.35 -1.72
C ASP A 50 -4.81 17.99 -1.32
N LEU A 51 -4.74 17.04 -2.25
CA LEU A 51 -4.11 15.75 -2.01
C LEU A 51 -2.59 15.91 -2.07
N THR A 52 -1.91 15.56 -0.99
CA THR A 52 -0.43 15.50 -0.90
C THR A 52 0.18 14.32 -1.68
N VAL A 53 -0.44 13.93 -2.79
CA VAL A 53 0.07 12.91 -3.70
C VAL A 53 0.70 13.60 -4.90
N SER A 54 1.85 13.10 -5.36
CA SER A 54 2.50 13.66 -6.53
C SER A 54 1.59 13.50 -7.75
N THR A 55 1.15 14.62 -8.31
CA THR A 55 0.39 14.71 -9.55
C THR A 55 1.26 15.34 -10.62
N PHE A 56 1.32 14.66 -11.78
CA PHE A 56 2.12 14.96 -12.99
C PHE A 56 3.64 15.02 -12.81
#